data_AF-A0A961TZA5-F1
#
_entry.id   AF-A0A961TZA5-F1
#
_cell.length_a   1.000
_cell.length_b   1.000
_cell.length_c   1.000
_cell.angle_alpha   90.00
_cell.angle_beta   90.00
_cell.angle_gamma   90.00
#
_symmetry.space_group_name_H-M   'P 1'
#
loop_
_entity.id
_entity.type
_entity.pdbx_description
1 polymer ?
#
loop_
_entity_poly.entity_id
_entity_poly.type
_entity_poly.pdbx_seq_one_letter_code
_entity_poly.pdbx_strand_id
1 'polypeptide(L)'
;AVGAAALMNGGYLLNPTFLPRSAEEAMTEATKVLNEKTSEDMRYLYKLNAEKGSGRRAQVDGYRVGGKTGTAEKVVNGRYSSTVRFNAFLAAFPM
;
A
#
# COMPACT_ATOMS: atom_id res chain seq x y z
N ALA A 1 1.31 3.93 4.38
CA ALA A 1 2.14 2.70 4.29
C ALA A 1 1.56 1.58 5.14
N VAL A 2 1.44 1.74 6.46
CA VAL A 2 0.97 0.69 7.40
C VAL A 2 -0.36 0.05 6.99
N GLY A 3 -1.41 0.86 6.76
CA GLY A 3 -2.71 0.32 6.35
C GLY A 3 -2.66 -0.45 5.03
N ALA A 4 -1.75 -0.08 4.12
CA ALA A 4 -1.56 -0.82 2.88
C ALA A 4 -0.80 -2.14 3.09
N ALA A 5 0.15 -2.20 4.02
CA ALA A 5 0.83 -3.45 4.35
C ALA A 5 -0.18 -4.51 4.82
N ALA A 6 -1.19 -4.09 5.60
CA ALA A 6 -2.29 -4.97 6.02
C ALA A 6 -3.09 -5.53 4.83
N LEU A 7 -3.23 -4.78 3.73
CA LEU A 7 -3.88 -5.28 2.52
C LEU A 7 -3.06 -6.35 1.80
N MET A 8 -1.75 -6.41 2.04
CA MET A 8 -0.79 -7.21 1.26
C MET A 8 -0.28 -8.46 1.98
N ASN A 9 -0.49 -8.56 3.30
CA ASN A 9 0.14 -9.57 4.15
C ASN A 9 -0.86 -10.56 4.76
N GLY A 10 -1.98 -10.82 4.08
CA GLY A 10 -3.03 -11.68 4.59
C GLY A 10 -4.01 -10.97 5.55
N GLY A 11 -3.99 -9.64 5.65
CA GLY A 11 -4.97 -8.89 6.43
C GLY A 11 -4.53 -8.50 7.84
N TYR A 12 -3.23 -8.53 8.15
CA TYR A 12 -2.71 -8.21 9.47
C TYR A 12 -2.18 -6.78 9.54
N LEU A 13 -2.84 -5.95 10.35
CA LEU A 13 -2.35 -4.63 10.69
C LEU A 13 -1.25 -4.75 11.75
N LEU A 14 -0.01 -4.50 11.34
CA LEU A 14 1.16 -4.50 12.21
C LEU A 14 1.48 -3.08 12.68
N ASN A 15 1.87 -2.92 13.94
CA ASN A 15 2.44 -1.67 14.45
C ASN A 15 3.85 -1.50 13.87
N PRO A 16 4.14 -0.49 13.04
CA PRO A 16 5.49 -0.31 12.51
C PRO A 16 6.46 0.07 13.64
N THR A 17 7.68 -0.44 13.57
CA THR A 17 8.74 -0.10 14.53
C THR A 17 10.09 -0.03 13.83
N PHE A 18 11.00 0.77 14.38
CA PHE A 18 12.41 0.78 13.99
C PHE A 18 13.25 -0.24 14.77
N LEU A 19 12.69 -0.82 15.84
CA LEU A 19 13.36 -1.82 16.65
C LEU A 19 13.22 -3.21 16.02
N PRO A 20 14.31 -3.98 15.88
CA PRO A 20 14.24 -5.36 15.40
C PRO A 20 13.34 -6.21 16.30
N ARG A 21 12.59 -7.13 15.69
CA ARG A 21 11.79 -8.15 16.37
C ARG A 21 11.60 -9.36 15.47
N SER A 22 11.31 -10.50 16.08
CA SER A 22 10.93 -11.73 15.38
C SER A 22 9.56 -11.59 14.71
N ALA A 23 9.26 -12.52 13.80
CA ALA A 23 7.94 -12.58 13.17
C ALA A 23 6.87 -12.93 14.21
N GLU A 24 7.17 -13.82 15.15
CA GLU A 24 6.28 -14.21 16.23
C GLU A 24 5.92 -13.00 17.12
N GLU A 25 6.91 -12.24 17.57
CA GLU A 25 6.69 -11.00 18.35
C GLU A 25 5.92 -9.94 17.57
N ALA A 26 6.12 -9.84 16.25
CA ALA A 26 5.33 -8.92 15.43
C ALA A 26 3.86 -9.35 15.35
N MET A 27 3.61 -10.66 15.31
CA MET A 27 2.26 -11.22 15.17
C MET A 27 1.45 -11.21 16.47
N THR A 28 2.09 -11.21 17.64
CA THR A 28 1.37 -11.08 18.93
C THR A 28 0.68 -9.73 19.07
N GLU A 29 1.25 -8.67 18.51
CA GLU A 29 0.68 -7.32 18.51
C GLU A 29 -0.19 -7.03 17.27
N ALA A 30 -0.26 -7.95 16.31
CA ALA A 30 -0.95 -7.73 15.06
C ALA A 30 -2.46 -7.83 15.22
N THR A 31 -3.19 -6.92 14.58
CA THR A 31 -4.66 -6.97 14.52
C THR A 31 -5.10 -7.52 13.16
N LYS A 32 -5.90 -8.60 13.14
CA LYS A 32 -6.52 -9.09 11.89
C LYS A 32 -7.66 -8.14 11.50
N VAL A 33 -7.47 -7.40 10.42
CA VAL A 33 -8.44 -6.40 9.91
C VAL A 33 -9.14 -6.84 8.64
N LEU A 34 -8.58 -7.83 7.93
CA LEU A 34 -9.17 -8.45 6.75
C LEU A 34 -8.98 -9.97 6.81
N ASN A 35 -9.83 -10.72 6.10
CA ASN A 35 -9.55 -12.12 5.84
C ASN A 35 -8.50 -12.27 4.72
N GLU A 36 -7.94 -13.46 4.60
CA GLU A 36 -6.87 -13.76 3.66
C GLU A 36 -7.30 -13.58 2.20
N LYS A 37 -8.49 -14.09 1.84
CA LYS A 37 -9.05 -13.96 0.49
C LYS A 37 -9.17 -12.50 0.04
N THR A 38 -9.61 -11.61 0.93
CA THR A 38 -9.67 -10.16 0.64
C THR A 38 -8.27 -9.60 0.43
N SER A 39 -7.27 -10.02 1.20
CA SER A 39 -5.88 -9.60 0.98
C SER A 39 -5.35 -10.07 -0.38
N GLU A 40 -5.63 -11.31 -0.78
CA GLU A 40 -5.28 -11.85 -2.10
C GLU A 40 -5.94 -11.05 -3.24
N ASP A 41 -7.23 -10.75 -3.11
CA ASP A 41 -7.96 -9.92 -4.09
C ASP A 41 -7.36 -8.52 -4.20
N MET A 42 -6.98 -7.91 -3.08
CA MET A 42 -6.30 -6.61 -3.08
C MET A 42 -4.93 -6.66 -3.76
N ARG A 43 -4.15 -7.74 -3.53
CA ARG A 43 -2.87 -7.95 -4.23
C ARG A 43 -3.06 -8.03 -5.73
N TYR A 44 -4.07 -8.78 -6.19
CA TYR A 44 -4.43 -8.86 -7.61
C TYR A 44 -4.77 -7.49 -8.20
N LEU A 45 -5.64 -6.73 -7.54
CA LEU A 45 -6.06 -5.40 -8.02
C LEU A 45 -4.89 -4.40 -8.09
N TYR A 46 -3.99 -4.42 -7.11
CA TYR A 46 -2.81 -3.56 -7.10
C TYR A 46 -1.83 -3.91 -8.22
N LYS A 47 -1.62 -5.21 -8.47
CA LYS A 47 -0.83 -5.68 -9.62
C LYS A 47 -1.47 -5.23 -10.93
N LEU A 48 -2.78 -5.41 -11.10
CA LEU A 48 -3.50 -5.00 -12.30
C LEU A 48 -3.37 -3.50 -12.57
N ASN A 49 -3.43 -2.65 -11.54
CA ASN A 49 -3.23 -1.21 -11.71
C ASN A 49 -1.78 -0.85 -12.11
N ALA A 50 -0.79 -1.65 -11.70
CA ALA A 50 0.58 -1.52 -12.16
C ALA A 50 0.79 -2.06 -13.58
N GLU A 51 -0.01 -3.00 -14.08
CA GLU A 51 0.12 -3.52 -15.45
C GLU A 51 -0.67 -2.68 -16.48
N LYS A 52 -1.90 -2.31 -16.13
CA LYS A 52 -2.86 -1.71 -17.08
C LYS A 52 -3.39 -0.35 -16.62
N GLY A 53 -3.09 0.06 -15.40
CA GLY A 53 -3.69 1.24 -14.77
C GLY A 53 -2.76 2.44 -14.67
N SER A 54 -2.99 3.25 -13.63
CA SER A 54 -2.24 4.47 -13.37
C SER A 54 -0.81 4.23 -12.84
N GLY A 55 -0.52 3.00 -12.38
CA GLY A 55 0.76 2.62 -11.78
C GLY A 55 1.79 2.06 -12.76
N ARG A 56 1.52 2.07 -14.08
CA ARG A 56 2.35 1.44 -15.13
C ARG A 56 3.84 1.78 -15.10
N ARG A 57 4.19 2.99 -14.66
CA ARG A 57 5.58 3.45 -14.57
C ARG A 57 6.38 2.82 -13.43
N ALA A 58 5.74 2.08 -12.53
CA ALA A 58 6.39 1.38 -11.42
C ALA A 58 6.80 -0.06 -11.76
N GLN A 59 6.51 -0.54 -12.98
CA GLN A 59 6.96 -1.86 -13.43
C GLN A 59 8.47 -1.92 -13.53
N VAL A 60 9.04 -3.04 -13.08
CA VAL A 60 10.46 -3.34 -13.14
C VAL A 60 10.60 -4.76 -13.67
N ASP A 61 11.38 -4.95 -14.73
CA ASP A 61 11.59 -6.25 -15.35
C ASP A 61 12.13 -7.26 -14.33
N GLY A 62 11.53 -8.46 -14.31
CA GLY A 62 11.86 -9.51 -13.35
C GLY A 62 11.16 -9.41 -11.99
N TYR A 63 10.43 -8.32 -11.69
CA TYR A 63 9.72 -8.14 -10.43
C TYR A 63 8.20 -8.05 -10.59
N ARG A 64 7.47 -8.64 -9.65
CA ARG A 64 6.01 -8.51 -9.55
C ARG A 64 5.65 -7.33 -8.66
N VAL A 65 5.58 -6.14 -9.26
CA VAL A 65 5.22 -4.90 -8.56
C VAL A 65 3.72 -4.64 -8.68
N GLY A 66 3.09 -4.29 -7.57
CA GLY A 66 1.72 -3.77 -7.53
C GLY A 66 1.70 -2.44 -6.78
N GLY A 67 0.80 -1.54 -7.18
CA GLY A 67 0.79 -0.21 -6.56
C GLY A 67 -0.39 0.65 -6.94
N LYS A 68 -0.52 1.78 -6.24
CA LYS A 68 -1.56 2.77 -6.46
C LYS A 68 -0.99 4.19 -6.42
N THR A 69 -1.37 4.99 -7.40
CA THR A 69 -1.14 6.44 -7.41
C THR A 69 -2.21 7.15 -6.58
N GLY A 70 -1.80 8.17 -5.83
CA GLY A 70 -2.67 9.14 -5.19
C GLY A 70 -2.29 10.54 -5.66
N THR A 71 -3.29 11.31 -6.08
CA THR A 71 -3.15 12.74 -6.39
C THR A 71 -4.30 13.44 -5.69
N ALA A 72 -3.97 14.40 -4.83
CA ALA A 72 -4.95 15.18 -4.08
C ALA A 72 -4.66 16.67 -4.21
N GLU A 73 -5.69 17.50 -4.20
CA GLU A 73 -5.55 18.94 -4.06
C GLU A 73 -5.04 19.27 -2.65
N LYS A 74 -4.04 20.15 -2.54
CA LYS A 74 -3.52 20.54 -1.23
C LYS A 74 -4.47 21.51 -0.54
N VAL A 75 -4.64 21.37 0.77
CA VAL A 75 -5.32 22.38 1.59
C VAL A 75 -4.32 23.49 1.92
N VAL A 76 -4.66 24.73 1.55
CA VAL A 76 -3.90 25.95 1.85
C VAL A 76 -4.86 26.92 2.52
N ASN A 77 -4.54 27.35 3.75
CA ASN A 77 -5.36 28.27 4.55
C ASN A 77 -6.84 27.83 4.64
N GLY A 78 -7.08 26.54 4.85
CA GLY A 78 -8.43 25.97 5.05
C GLY A 78 -9.26 25.76 3.78
N ARG A 79 -8.70 25.95 2.58
CA ARG A 79 -9.39 25.68 1.30
C ARG A 79 -8.53 24.83 0.37
N TYR A 80 -9.16 24.07 -0.54
CA TYR A 80 -8.44 23.36 -1.58
C TYR A 80 -7.84 24.33 -2.59
N SER A 81 -6.57 24.12 -2.93
CA SER A 81 -5.88 24.83 -4.01
C SER A 81 -6.03 24.04 -5.31
N SER A 82 -6.53 24.69 -6.37
CA SER A 82 -6.60 24.11 -7.72
C SER A 82 -5.24 24.05 -8.44
N THR A 83 -4.22 24.71 -7.91
CA THR A 83 -2.89 24.84 -8.53
C THR A 83 -1.80 24.02 -7.83
N VAL A 84 -2.04 23.56 -6.61
CA VAL A 84 -1.08 22.76 -5.82
C VAL A 84 -1.60 21.35 -5.60
N ARG A 85 -0.74 20.36 -5.83
CA ARG A 85 -1.07 18.93 -5.71
C ARG A 85 -0.14 18.23 -4.73
N PHE A 86 -0.69 17.34 -3.91
CA PHE A 86 0.04 16.32 -3.19
C PHE A 86 -0.02 15.04 -4.01
N ASN A 87 1.13 14.55 -4.46
CA ASN A 87 1.24 13.30 -5.22
C ASN A 87 1.95 12.25 -4.38
N ALA A 88 1.41 11.04 -4.38
CA ALA A 88 1.97 9.91 -3.68
C ALA A 88 1.88 8.66 -4.55
N PHE A 89 2.82 7.75 -4.36
CA PHE A 89 2.75 6.40 -4.88
C PHE A 89 3.01 5.42 -3.75
N LEU A 90 2.20 4.37 -3.71
CA LEU A 90 2.30 3.29 -2.76
C LEU A 90 2.49 2.00 -3.55
N ALA A 91 3.52 1.24 -3.20
CA ALA A 91 3.85 -0.02 -3.85
C ALA A 91 4.08 -1.14 -2.83
N ALA A 92 3.91 -2.37 -3.31
CA ALA A 92 4.29 -3.60 -2.63
C ALA A 92 4.91 -4.57 -3.65
N PHE A 93 5.87 -5.37 -3.17
CA PHE A 93 6.53 -6.43 -3.92
C PHE A 93 7.16 -7.43 -2.94
N PRO A 94 7.33 -8.71 -3.31
CA PRO A 94 6.71 -9.34 -4.48
C PRO A 94 5.19 -9.51 -4.29
N MET A 95 4.44 -9.34 -5.38
CA MET A 95 3.00 -9.55 -5.47
C MET A 95 2.64 -10.95 -5.98
#